data_AF-A0A934FBH4-F1
#
_entry.id   AF-A0A934FBH4-F1
#
_cell.length_a   1.000
_cell.length_b   1.000
_cell.length_c   1.000
_cell.angle_alpha   90.00
_cell.angle_beta   90.00
_cell.angle_gamma   90.00
#
_symmetry.space_group_name_H-M   'P 1'
#
loop_
_entity.id
_entity.type
_entity.pdbx_description
1 polymer ?
#
loop_
_entity_poly.entity_id
_entity_poly.type
_entity_poly.pdbx_seq_one_letter_code
_entity_poly.pdbx_strand_id
1 'polypeptide(L)'
;MLTALVLIFIVVYSAIALEHPIKINKSASALLGAGLLWTVYAVASGDSHAVGEQLGESIMATAQIVFFLMGAMTIVEVVDAHNGFEVITKRIRTEKLSSLMWLVGFVTFF
;
A
#
# COMPACT_ATOMS: atom_id res chain seq x y z
N MET A 1 16.02 18.70 11.20
CA MET A 1 15.67 17.30 10.85
C MET A 1 14.19 17.15 10.55
N LEU A 2 13.29 17.35 11.54
CA LEU A 2 11.85 17.16 11.36
C LEU A 2 11.25 17.95 10.18
N THR A 3 11.57 19.24 10.05
CA THR A 3 11.09 20.10 8.95
C THR A 3 11.52 19.59 7.57
N ALA A 4 12.75 19.08 7.45
CA ALA A 4 13.24 18.50 6.20
C ALA A 4 12.49 17.21 5.86
N LEU A 5 12.27 16.33 6.85
CA LEU A 5 11.50 15.10 6.67
C LEU A 5 10.05 15.37 6.25
N VAL A 6 9.39 16.36 6.87
CA VAL A 6 8.02 16.76 6.52
C VAL A 6 7.96 17.29 5.08
N LEU A 7 8.91 18.14 4.67
CA LEU A 7 8.94 18.65 3.30
C LEU A 7 9.16 17.53 2.28
N ILE A 8 10.10 16.62 2.54
CA ILE A 8 10.35 15.45 1.69
C ILE A 8 9.09 14.59 1.62
N PHE A 9 8.44 14.33 2.75
CA PHE A 9 7.21 13.54 2.82
C PHE A 9 6.11 14.15 1.97
N ILE A 10 5.86 15.46 2.06
CA ILE A 10 4.85 16.15 1.25
C ILE A 10 5.16 16.01 -0.24
N VAL A 11 6.42 16.20 -0.65
CA VAL A 11 6.83 16.10 -2.06
C VAL A 11 6.66 14.67 -2.59
N VAL A 12 7.14 13.68 -1.85
CA VAL A 12 7.01 12.26 -2.21
C VAL A 12 5.53 11.86 -2.29
N TYR A 13 4.74 12.23 -1.29
CA TYR A 13 3.32 11.89 -1.26
C TYR A 13 2.55 12.56 -2.41
N SER A 14 2.90 13.81 -2.74
CA SER A 14 2.37 14.49 -3.93
C SER A 14 2.77 13.77 -5.21
N ALA A 15 4.00 13.27 -5.34
CA ALA A 15 4.43 12.49 -6.49
C ALA A 15 3.69 11.16 -6.63
N ILE A 16 3.30 10.52 -5.52
CA ILE A 16 2.45 9.32 -5.51
C ILE A 16 1.03 9.67 -6.01
N ALA A 17 0.44 10.74 -5.48
CA ALA A 17 -0.92 11.16 -5.88
C ALA A 17 -0.99 11.62 -7.34
N LEU A 18 0.11 12.19 -7.85
CA LEU A 18 0.26 12.68 -9.22
C LEU A 18 0.85 11.62 -10.17
N GLU A 19 0.73 10.33 -9.87
CA GLU A 19 1.20 9.23 -10.73
C GLU A 19 0.70 9.38 -12.19
N HIS A 20 -0.57 9.71 -12.39
CA HIS A 20 -1.17 9.80 -13.72
C HIS A 20 -0.57 10.92 -14.62
N PRO A 21 -0.39 12.16 -14.14
CA PRO A 21 0.31 13.18 -14.93
C PRO A 21 1.83 12.98 -15.02
N ILE A 22 2.48 12.43 -13.97
CA ILE A 22 3.96 12.27 -13.91
C ILE A 22 4.43 10.99 -14.64
N LYS A 23 3.54 10.02 -14.88
CA LYS A 23 3.82 8.74 -15.54
C LYS A 23 4.92 7.92 -14.85
N ILE A 24 5.10 8.11 -13.55
CA ILE A 24 5.99 7.31 -12.70
C ILE A 24 5.13 6.41 -11.82
N ASN A 25 5.46 5.12 -11.78
CA ASN A 25 4.71 4.14 -10.99
C ASN A 25 4.70 4.52 -9.49
N LYS A 26 3.53 4.47 -8.85
CA LYS A 26 3.36 4.75 -7.42
C LYS A 26 4.36 4.03 -6.52
N SER A 27 4.67 2.77 -6.82
CA SER A 27 5.59 1.95 -6.03
C SER A 27 7.02 2.45 -6.15
N ALA A 28 7.44 2.93 -7.33
CA ALA A 28 8.77 3.48 -7.53
C ALA A 28 8.95 4.78 -6.74
N SER A 29 7.97 5.69 -6.80
CA SER A 29 7.96 6.93 -6.02
C SER A 29 7.96 6.68 -4.51
N ALA A 30 7.18 5.69 -4.05
CA ALA A 30 7.13 5.30 -2.64
C ALA A 30 8.46 4.70 -2.14
N LEU A 31 9.08 3.81 -2.91
CA LEU A 31 10.37 3.21 -2.55
C LEU A 31 11.50 4.23 -2.49
N LEU A 32 11.57 5.13 -3.49
CA LEU A 32 12.55 6.22 -3.48
C LEU A 32 12.33 7.15 -2.29
N GLY A 33 11.08 7.50 -2.00
CA GLY A 33 10.73 8.34 -0.86
C GLY A 33 11.11 7.71 0.48
N ALA A 34 10.84 6.42 0.66
CA ALA A 34 11.24 5.67 1.86
C ALA A 34 12.76 5.68 2.05
N GLY A 35 13.52 5.37 1.00
CA GLY A 35 14.98 5.40 1.02
C GLY A 35 15.54 6.79 1.34
N LEU A 36 14.97 7.85 0.74
CA LEU A 36 15.40 9.23 0.97
C LEU A 36 15.11 9.67 2.42
N LEU A 37 13.91 9.42 2.93
CA LEU A 37 13.53 9.75 4.31
C LEU A 37 14.43 9.05 5.33
N TRP A 38 14.68 7.74 5.15
CA TRP A 38 15.57 6.98 6.02
C TRP A 38 17.03 7.42 5.92
N THR A 39 17.49 7.81 4.73
CA THR A 39 18.85 8.33 4.53
C THR A 39 19.03 9.66 5.27
N VAL A 40 18.08 10.59 5.11
CA VAL A 40 18.12 11.88 5.80
C VAL A 40 18.03 11.70 7.31
N TYR A 41 17.20 10.78 7.78
CA TYR A 41 17.11 10.44 9.19
C TYR A 41 18.42 9.87 9.74
N ALA A 42 19.02 8.89 9.04
CA ALA A 42 20.27 8.25 9.44
C ALA A 42 21.46 9.22 9.52
N VAL A 43 21.55 10.14 8.56
CA VAL A 43 22.62 11.15 8.54
C VAL A 43 22.42 12.21 9.63
N ALA A 44 21.17 12.54 9.96
CA ALA A 44 20.86 13.62 10.89
C ALA A 44 20.77 13.20 12.37
N SER A 45 20.49 11.92 12.67
CA SER A 45 20.36 11.41 14.03
C SER A 45 21.71 11.20 14.73
N GLY A 46 22.75 10.79 13.99
CA GLY A 46 24.09 10.53 14.53
C GLY A 46 24.20 9.26 15.39
N ASP A 47 23.09 8.55 15.63
CA ASP A 47 23.02 7.30 16.38
C ASP A 47 22.69 6.12 15.44
N SER A 48 23.74 5.44 15.00
CA SER A 48 23.64 4.30 14.09
C SER A 48 22.85 3.13 14.68
N HIS A 49 22.87 2.95 16.00
CA HIS A 49 22.19 1.83 16.66
C HIS A 49 20.69 2.05 16.70
N ALA A 50 20.24 3.22 17.15
CA ALA A 50 18.82 3.56 17.19
C ALA A 50 18.18 3.55 15.79
N VAL A 51 18.91 4.03 14.77
CA VAL A 51 18.44 4.00 13.37
C VAL A 51 18.27 2.57 12.87
N GLY A 52 19.23 1.70 13.15
CA GLY A 52 19.16 0.29 12.75
C GLY A 52 17.97 -0.45 13.36
N GLU A 53 17.70 -0.22 14.66
CA GLU A 53 16.58 -0.83 15.37
C GLU A 53 15.23 -0.38 14.79
N GLN A 54 15.03 0.95 14.64
CA GLN A 54 13.78 1.51 14.13
C GLN A 54 13.52 1.17 12.66
N LEU A 55 14.57 1.17 11.83
CA LEU A 55 14.49 0.74 10.44
C LEU A 55 14.14 -0.75 10.37
N GLY A 56 14.76 -1.57 11.21
CA GLY A 56 14.48 -3.00 11.33
C GLY A 56 13.01 -3.26 11.68
N GLU A 57 12.48 -2.58 12.70
CA GLU A 57 11.07 -2.66 13.09
C GLU A 57 10.13 -2.28 11.93
N SER A 58 10.42 -1.17 11.25
CA SER A 58 9.62 -0.67 10.12
C SER A 58 9.65 -1.63 8.92
N ILE A 59 10.82 -2.18 8.58
CA ILE A 59 10.98 -3.15 7.51
C ILE A 59 10.24 -4.45 7.86
N MET A 60 10.35 -4.92 9.11
CA MET A 60 9.69 -6.15 9.56
C MET A 60 8.16 -6.00 9.47
N ALA A 61 7.60 -4.90 9.96
CA ALA A 61 6.18 -4.61 9.86
C ALA A 61 5.71 -4.54 8.39
N THR A 62 6.49 -3.87 7.53
CA THR A 62 6.17 -3.76 6.10
C THR A 62 6.25 -5.13 5.40
N ALA A 63 7.28 -5.91 5.69
CA ALA A 63 7.47 -7.24 5.14
C ALA A 63 6.32 -8.17 5.54
N GLN A 64 5.86 -8.11 6.79
CA GLN A 64 4.70 -8.87 7.24
C GLN A 64 3.44 -8.56 6.41
N ILE A 65 3.18 -7.27 6.15
CA ILE A 65 2.05 -6.85 5.30
C ILE A 65 2.24 -7.37 3.87
N VAL A 66 3.44 -7.25 3.30
CA VAL A 66 3.72 -7.73 1.94
C VAL A 66 3.56 -9.24 1.84
N PHE A 67 4.09 -10.02 2.79
CA PHE A 67 3.91 -11.47 2.81
C PHE A 67 2.44 -11.87 2.94
N PHE A 68 1.67 -11.16 3.79
CA PHE A 68 0.24 -11.37 3.92
C PHE A 68 -0.50 -11.07 2.60
N LEU A 69 -0.21 -9.92 1.98
CA LEU A 69 -0.84 -9.50 0.73
C LEU A 69 -0.43 -10.36 -0.46
N MET A 70 0.81 -10.86 -0.53
CA MET A 70 1.23 -11.80 -1.58
C MET A 70 0.37 -13.06 -1.53
N GLY A 71 0.20 -13.67 -0.35
CA GLY A 71 -0.68 -14.84 -0.19
C GLY A 71 -2.13 -14.54 -0.56
N ALA A 72 -2.67 -13.43 -0.05
CA ALA A 72 -4.05 -13.02 -0.34
C ALA A 72 -4.25 -12.75 -1.84
N MET A 73 -3.34 -12.02 -2.48
CA MET A 73 -3.39 -11.68 -3.89
C MET A 73 -3.26 -12.92 -4.77
N THR A 74 -2.38 -13.87 -4.43
CA THR A 74 -2.27 -15.14 -5.16
C THR A 74 -3.56 -15.95 -5.08
N ILE A 75 -4.22 -16.02 -3.92
CA ILE A 75 -5.51 -16.72 -3.81
C ILE A 75 -6.57 -16.02 -4.69
N VAL A 76 -6.64 -14.69 -4.63
CA VAL A 76 -7.57 -13.91 -5.46
C VAL A 76 -7.32 -14.17 -6.96
N GLU A 77 -6.06 -14.18 -7.38
CA GLU A 77 -5.67 -14.41 -8.77
C GLU A 77 -5.98 -15.85 -9.24
N VAL A 78 -5.72 -16.86 -8.41
CA VAL A 78 -6.05 -18.26 -8.73
C VAL A 78 -7.56 -18.47 -8.85
N VAL A 79 -8.34 -17.84 -7.96
CA VAL A 79 -9.81 -17.90 -8.01
C VAL A 79 -10.35 -17.21 -9.26
N ASP A 80 -9.80 -16.05 -9.63
CA ASP A 80 -10.17 -15.32 -10.84
C ASP A 80 -9.83 -16.11 -12.11
N ALA A 81 -8.64 -16.72 -12.18
CA ALA A 81 -8.19 -17.54 -13.30
C ALA A 81 -9.09 -18.76 -13.59
N HIS A 82 -9.85 -19.24 -12.60
CA HIS A 82 -10.81 -20.33 -12.73
C HIS A 82 -12.27 -19.85 -12.81
N ASN A 83 -12.52 -18.56 -13.08
CA ASN A 83 -13.84 -17.93 -13.09
C ASN A 83 -14.63 -18.10 -11.78
N GLY A 84 -13.94 -18.26 -10.64
CA GLY A 84 -14.58 -18.48 -9.35
C GLY A 84 -15.48 -17.31 -8.92
N PHE A 85 -15.10 -16.07 -9.28
CA PHE A 85 -15.93 -14.89 -9.03
C PHE A 85 -17.19 -14.82 -9.90
N GLU A 86 -17.22 -15.50 -11.06
CA GLU A 86 -18.39 -15.51 -11.95
C GLU A 86 -19.60 -16.20 -11.28
N VAL A 87 -19.35 -17.23 -10.46
CA VAL A 87 -20.40 -17.92 -9.70
C VAL A 87 -21.06 -16.98 -8.68
N ILE A 88 -20.26 -16.12 -8.05
CA ILE A 88 -20.75 -15.14 -7.07
C ILE A 88 -21.50 -14.02 -7.79
N THR A 89 -20.92 -13.45 -8.86
CA THR A 89 -21.56 -12.34 -9.60
C THR A 89 -22.85 -12.75 -10.29
N LYS A 90 -22.97 -13.99 -10.81
CA LYS A 90 -24.25 -14.53 -11.33
C LYS A 90 -25.37 -14.59 -10.30
N ARG A 91 -25.04 -14.63 -9.01
CA ARG A 91 -26.02 -14.68 -7.90
C ARG A 91 -26.46 -13.28 -7.45
N ILE A 92 -25.73 -12.24 -7.81
CA ILE A 92 -26.06 -10.84 -7.52
C ILE A 92 -26.97 -10.31 -8.64
N ARG A 93 -28.25 -10.05 -8.33
CA ARG A 93 -29.27 -9.61 -9.30
C ARG A 93 -29.63 -8.12 -9.21
N THR A 94 -28.97 -7.34 -8.35
CA THR A 94 -29.33 -5.93 -8.14
C THR A 94 -28.73 -5.03 -9.21
N GLU A 95 -29.56 -4.22 -9.86
CA GLU A 95 -29.13 -3.23 -10.86
C GLU A 95 -28.87 -1.84 -10.25
N LYS A 96 -29.29 -1.61 -9.00
CA LYS A 96 -29.12 -0.34 -8.29
C LYS A 96 -27.76 -0.28 -7.59
N LEU A 97 -26.94 0.72 -7.95
CA LEU A 97 -25.60 0.97 -7.40
C LEU A 97 -25.60 1.08 -5.86
N SER A 98 -26.59 1.74 -5.28
CA SER A 98 -26.71 1.87 -3.81
C SER A 98 -26.93 0.53 -3.11
N SER A 99 -27.77 -0.34 -3.69
CA SER A 99 -28.06 -1.67 -3.14
C SER A 99 -26.84 -2.59 -3.29
N LEU A 100 -26.12 -2.48 -4.41
CA LEU A 100 -24.86 -3.19 -4.62
C LEU A 100 -23.80 -2.77 -3.58
N MET A 101 -23.65 -1.48 -3.30
CA MET A 101 -22.70 -1.00 -2.29
C MET A 101 -23.02 -1.55 -0.89
N TRP A 102 -24.30 -1.56 -0.49
CA TRP A 102 -24.70 -2.13 0.80
C TRP A 102 -24.46 -3.64 0.87
N LEU A 103 -24.74 -4.37 -0.21
CA LEU A 103 -24.50 -5.81 -0.29
C LEU A 103 -23.01 -6.13 -0.18
N VAL A 104 -22.17 -5.46 -0.99
CA VAL A 104 -20.70 -5.66 -0.95
C VAL A 104 -20.17 -5.27 0.42
N GLY A 105 -20.59 -4.14 0.98
CA GLY A 105 -20.20 -3.73 2.33
C GLY A 105 -20.58 -4.77 3.40
N PHE A 106 -21.80 -5.30 3.37
CA PHE A 106 -22.18 -6.32 4.35
C PHE A 106 -21.36 -7.60 4.19
N VAL A 107 -21.23 -8.13 2.97
CA VAL A 107 -20.47 -9.37 2.69
C VAL A 107 -18.97 -9.24 2.97
N THR A 108 -18.37 -8.06 2.79
CA THR A 108 -16.94 -7.84 3.05
C THR A 108 -16.62 -7.71 4.55
N PHE A 109 -17.55 -7.17 5.35
CA PHE A 109 -17.28 -6.81 6.75
C PHE A 109 -18.03 -7.65 7.80
N PHE A 110 -19.02 -8.46 7.42
CA PHE A 110 -19.83 -9.31 8.30
C PHE A 110 -19.99 -10.72 7.73
#